data_AF-A0A352XWW2-F1
#
_entry.id   AF-A0A352XWW2-F1
#
_cell.length_a   1.000
_cell.length_b   1.000
_cell.length_c   1.000
_cell.angle_alpha   90.00
_cell.angle_beta   90.00
_cell.angle_gamma   90.00
#
_symmetry.space_group_name_H-M   'P 1'
#
loop_
_entity.id
_entity.type
_entity.pdbx_description
1 polymer ?
#
loop_
_entity_poly.entity_id
_entity_poly.type
_entity_poly.pdbx_seq_one_letter_code
_entity_poly.pdbx_strand_id
1 'polypeptide(L)'
;MWIHCILTKAEKFGKERILPACFVCGILADKTFLNNKTDMAYTPFTPLQQLIIERIQREGPLTFAEYMRMALYEPNYGYYMTGSTRIGFEGADFFTSTDVSATLFANCLGRQLHQWWEKLGYRTPFVILEQGAGRGNLARGIQEWAAQQDTGFQAALVYRLEDIG
;
A
#
# COMPACT_ATOMS: atom_id res chain seq x y z
N MET A 1 1.68 1.76 16.79
CA MET A 1 0.51 2.64 16.54
C MET A 1 0.05 2.67 15.06
N TRP A 2 0.51 1.74 14.21
CA TRP A 2 0.00 1.57 12.83
C TRP A 2 -0.54 0.16 12.54
N ILE A 3 -0.14 -0.86 13.31
CA ILE A 3 -0.67 -2.23 13.17
C ILE A 3 -2.12 -2.38 13.70
N HIS A 4 -2.54 -1.53 14.64
CA HIS A 4 -3.87 -1.65 15.26
C HIS A 4 -5.03 -1.14 14.39
N CYS A 5 -4.75 -0.32 13.36
CA CYS A 5 -5.80 0.27 12.51
C CYS A 5 -6.21 -0.63 11.33
N ILE A 6 -5.35 -1.56 10.91
CA ILE A 6 -5.64 -2.49 9.80
C ILE A 6 -6.36 -3.76 10.31
N LEU A 7 -6.04 -4.24 11.52
CA LEU A 7 -6.61 -5.49 12.04
C LEU A 7 -8.06 -5.36 12.52
N THR A 8 -8.48 -4.20 13.04
CA THR A 8 -9.86 -3.99 13.50
C THR A 8 -10.90 -3.92 12.37
N LYS A 9 -10.47 -3.73 11.12
CA LYS A 9 -11.36 -3.74 9.95
C LYS A 9 -11.41 -5.12 9.26
N ALA A 10 -10.35 -5.92 9.39
CA ALA A 10 -10.27 -7.26 8.81
C ALA A 10 -11.09 -8.31 9.58
N GLU A 11 -11.20 -8.19 10.90
CA GLU A 11 -11.99 -9.15 11.71
C GLU A 11 -13.52 -9.07 11.45
N LYS A 12 -14.01 -7.96 10.87
CA LYS A 12 -15.43 -7.84 10.47
C LYS A 12 -15.75 -8.39 9.07
N PHE A 13 -14.76 -8.75 8.27
CA PHE A 13 -14.95 -9.26 6.89
C PHE A 13 -14.67 -10.76 6.74
N GLY A 14 -14.40 -11.46 7.84
CA GLY A 14 -14.20 -12.90 7.83
C GLY A 14 -15.51 -13.66 7.65
N LYS A 15 -15.91 -13.93 6.39
CA LYS A 15 -16.49 -15.22 5.91
C LYS A 15 -17.23 -15.19 4.56
N GLU A 16 -17.19 -14.13 3.76
CA GLU A 16 -17.93 -14.15 2.50
C GLU A 16 -17.05 -14.43 1.28
N ARG A 17 -17.19 -15.66 0.76
CA ARG A 17 -16.85 -15.96 -0.63
C ARG A 17 -17.66 -15.03 -1.52
N ILE A 18 -17.02 -14.30 -2.41
CA ILE A 18 -17.70 -13.51 -3.44
C ILE A 18 -18.32 -14.51 -4.43
N LEU A 19 -19.56 -14.91 -4.17
CA LEU A 19 -20.41 -15.67 -5.09
C LEU A 19 -21.27 -14.68 -5.90
N PRO A 20 -21.72 -15.06 -7.11
CA PRO A 20 -22.52 -14.20 -7.95
C PRO A 20 -23.96 -14.23 -7.45
N ALA A 21 -24.38 -13.20 -6.71
CA ALA A 21 -25.80 -13.01 -6.44
C ALA A 21 -26.46 -12.41 -7.69
N CYS A 22 -27.16 -13.29 -8.42
CA CYS A 22 -28.22 -12.96 -9.36
C CYS A 22 -29.00 -11.70 -8.93
N PHE A 23 -28.89 -10.63 -9.72
CA PHE A 23 -29.86 -9.55 -9.74
C PHE A 23 -31.11 -10.04 -10.49
N VAL A 24 -31.91 -10.88 -9.83
CA VAL A 24 -33.25 -11.26 -10.32
C VAL A 24 -34.25 -11.02 -9.21
N CYS A 25 -35.14 -10.06 -9.49
CA CYS A 25 -36.42 -9.80 -8.85
C CYS A 25 -36.40 -9.04 -7.50
N GLY A 26 -37.06 -7.86 -7.48
CA GLY A 26 -37.50 -7.27 -6.20
C GLY A 26 -37.49 -5.75 -6.06
N ILE A 27 -37.56 -4.94 -7.13
CA ILE A 27 -37.99 -3.54 -6.98
C ILE A 27 -39.37 -3.42 -7.62
N LEU A 28 -40.36 -3.24 -6.76
CA LEU A 28 -41.74 -2.94 -7.11
C LEU A 28 -41.77 -1.73 -8.07
N ALA A 29 -42.53 -1.93 -9.13
CA ALA A 29 -42.69 -1.03 -10.25
C ALA A 29 -43.10 0.40 -9.82
N ASP A 30 -42.21 1.35 -10.03
CA ASP A 30 -42.64 2.69 -10.43
C ASP A 30 -42.61 2.75 -11.96
N LYS A 31 -43.80 2.81 -12.56
CA LYS A 31 -44.00 2.80 -14.02
C LYS A 31 -43.47 4.06 -14.71
N THR A 32 -43.01 5.07 -13.97
CA THR A 32 -42.34 6.25 -14.53
C THR A 32 -40.86 6.01 -14.86
N PHE A 33 -40.20 5.01 -14.26
CA PHE A 33 -38.77 4.74 -14.47
C PHE A 33 -38.46 4.02 -15.80
N LEU A 34 -39.46 3.42 -16.45
CA LEU A 34 -39.27 2.63 -17.68
C LEU A 34 -39.23 3.47 -18.96
N ASN A 35 -39.53 4.78 -18.90
CA ASN A 35 -39.68 5.61 -20.10
C ASN A 35 -38.45 6.46 -20.48
N ASN A 36 -37.32 6.36 -19.78
CA ASN A 36 -36.06 7.02 -20.18
C ASN A 36 -34.97 5.99 -20.52
N LYS A 37 -35.30 5.04 -21.41
CA LYS A 37 -34.31 4.14 -22.04
C LYS A 37 -33.61 4.84 -23.21
N THR A 38 -32.78 5.84 -22.92
CA THR A 38 -31.70 6.34 -23.80
C THR A 38 -30.93 7.38 -22.98
N ASP A 39 -29.88 6.92 -22.30
CA ASP A 39 -28.74 7.66 -21.71
C ASP A 39 -28.22 7.01 -20.41
N MET A 40 -28.16 5.67 -20.35
CA MET A 40 -27.18 5.02 -19.49
C MET A 40 -25.87 5.00 -20.26
N ALA A 41 -24.99 5.96 -20.01
CA ALA A 41 -23.62 5.94 -20.49
C ALA A 41 -22.96 4.63 -20.02
N TYR A 42 -22.74 3.69 -20.95
CA TYR A 42 -21.98 2.48 -20.70
C TYR A 42 -20.51 2.90 -20.52
N THR A 43 -20.04 2.98 -19.28
CA THR A 43 -18.61 3.18 -19.03
C THR A 43 -17.90 1.89 -19.43
N PRO A 44 -17.01 1.90 -20.44
CA PRO A 44 -16.28 0.71 -20.82
C PRO A 44 -15.41 0.24 -19.65
N PHE A 45 -15.31 -1.07 -19.46
CA PHE A 45 -14.42 -1.65 -18.45
C PHE A 45 -12.97 -1.19 -18.67
N THR A 46 -12.26 -0.91 -17.58
CA THR A 46 -10.81 -0.65 -17.67
C THR A 46 -10.09 -1.93 -18.09
N PRO A 47 -8.88 -1.84 -18.69
CA PRO A 47 -8.09 -3.01 -19.03
C PRO A 47 -7.88 -3.98 -17.85
N LEU A 48 -7.68 -3.45 -16.63
CA LEU A 48 -7.56 -4.27 -15.42
C LEU A 48 -8.86 -5.01 -15.07
N GLN A 49 -10.00 -4.33 -15.17
CA GLN A 49 -11.30 -4.95 -14.92
C GLN A 49 -11.55 -6.11 -15.90
N GLN A 50 -11.20 -5.92 -17.17
CA GLN A 50 -11.30 -6.96 -18.19
C GLN A 50 -10.43 -8.19 -17.84
N LEU A 51 -9.18 -7.98 -17.43
CA LEU A 51 -8.29 -9.07 -17.00
C LEU A 51 -8.82 -9.84 -15.78
N ILE A 52 -9.38 -9.13 -14.80
CA ILE A 52 -9.98 -9.74 -13.60
C ILE A 52 -11.20 -10.59 -13.99
N ILE A 53 -12.07 -10.07 -14.86
CA ILE A 53 -13.25 -10.79 -15.36
C ILE A 53 -12.84 -12.06 -16.10
N GLU A 54 -11.88 -11.97 -17.03
CA GLU A 54 -11.37 -13.12 -17.79
C GLU A 54 -10.77 -14.19 -16.87
N ARG A 55 -10.03 -13.77 -15.83
CA ARG A 55 -9.49 -14.70 -14.84
C ARG A 55 -10.58 -15.42 -14.06
N ILE A 56 -11.62 -14.69 -13.62
CA ILE A 56 -12.75 -15.28 -12.91
C ILE A 56 -13.51 -16.29 -13.79
N GLN A 57 -13.68 -15.98 -15.07
CA GLN A 57 -14.34 -16.88 -16.02
C GLN A 57 -13.55 -18.17 -16.24
N ARG A 58 -12.21 -18.09 -16.26
CA ARG A 58 -11.32 -19.22 -16.50
C ARG A 58 -11.07 -20.09 -15.26
N GLU A 59 -10.82 -19.46 -14.11
CA GLU A 59 -10.30 -20.11 -12.90
C GLU A 59 -11.35 -20.20 -11.78
N GLY A 60 -12.49 -19.53 -11.94
CA GLY A 60 -13.50 -19.39 -10.90
C GLY A 60 -13.28 -18.18 -9.99
N PRO A 61 -14.06 -18.04 -8.91
CA PRO A 61 -14.03 -16.86 -8.05
C PRO A 61 -12.64 -16.59 -7.44
N LEU A 62 -12.22 -15.32 -7.45
CA LEU A 62 -11.01 -14.88 -6.76
C LEU A 62 -11.28 -14.67 -5.26
N THR A 63 -10.28 -14.98 -4.45
CA THR A 63 -10.21 -14.46 -3.08
C THR A 63 -9.98 -12.96 -3.10
N PHE A 64 -10.37 -12.28 -2.01
CA PHE A 64 -10.08 -10.86 -1.86
C PHE A 64 -8.58 -10.54 -1.96
N ALA A 65 -7.72 -11.44 -1.45
CA ALA A 65 -6.27 -11.28 -1.54
C ALA A 65 -5.76 -11.31 -2.98
N GLU A 66 -6.34 -12.16 -3.84
CA GLU A 66 -5.98 -12.22 -5.27
C GLU A 66 -6.46 -10.98 -6.02
N TYR A 67 -7.70 -10.55 -5.76
CA TYR A 67 -8.22 -9.30 -6.30
C TYR A 67 -7.32 -8.12 -5.91
N MET A 68 -6.97 -7.99 -4.62
CA MET A 68 -6.10 -6.91 -4.14
C MET A 68 -4.71 -6.97 -4.76
N ARG A 69 -4.15 -8.16 -4.96
CA ARG A 69 -2.87 -8.32 -5.64
C ARG A 69 -2.92 -7.78 -7.07
N MET A 70 -3.96 -8.12 -7.83
CA MET A 70 -4.13 -7.60 -9.20
C MET A 70 -4.37 -6.09 -9.19
N ALA A 71 -5.26 -5.60 -8.31
CA ALA A 71 -5.56 -4.18 -8.18
C ALA A 71 -4.31 -3.32 -7.89
N LEU A 72 -3.38 -3.84 -7.09
CA LEU A 72 -2.18 -3.10 -6.67
C LEU A 72 -0.98 -3.32 -7.59
N TYR A 73 -0.77 -4.55 -8.08
CA TYR A 73 0.50 -4.98 -8.66
C TYR A 73 0.40 -5.64 -10.04
N GLU A 74 -0.77 -5.66 -10.69
CA GLU A 74 -0.85 -6.19 -12.07
C GLU A 74 0.09 -5.38 -13.00
N PRO A 75 0.97 -6.02 -13.76
CA PRO A 75 1.89 -5.31 -14.65
C PRO A 75 1.14 -4.33 -15.57
N ASN A 76 1.64 -3.10 -15.68
CA ASN A 76 1.06 -2.00 -16.48
C ASN A 76 -0.30 -1.44 -16.03
N TYR A 77 -1.01 -2.10 -15.11
CA TYR A 77 -2.40 -1.74 -14.77
C TYR A 77 -2.66 -1.58 -13.28
N GLY A 78 -1.89 -2.27 -12.45
CA GLY A 78 -1.97 -2.20 -10.99
C GLY A 78 -1.57 -0.81 -10.52
N TYR A 79 -2.19 -0.37 -9.44
CA TYR A 79 -2.03 0.97 -8.89
C TYR A 79 -0.56 1.38 -8.75
N TYR A 80 0.32 0.52 -8.23
CA TYR A 80 1.74 0.83 -8.03
C TYR A 80 2.62 0.61 -9.28
N MET A 81 2.07 0.01 -10.35
CA MET A 81 2.82 -0.35 -11.56
C MET A 81 2.61 0.63 -12.72
N THR A 82 1.56 1.46 -12.68
CA THR A 82 1.21 2.39 -13.77
C THR A 82 2.06 3.66 -13.80
N GLY A 83 2.95 3.87 -12.83
CA GLY A 83 3.76 5.09 -12.70
C GLY A 83 2.95 6.37 -12.42
N SER A 84 1.63 6.26 -12.34
CA SER A 84 0.71 7.36 -12.03
C SER A 84 0.56 7.60 -10.53
N THR A 85 1.01 6.67 -9.68
CA THR A 85 1.02 6.86 -8.23
C THR A 85 1.93 8.03 -7.88
N ARG A 86 1.33 9.08 -7.32
CA ARG A 86 2.05 10.26 -6.86
C ARG A 86 2.00 10.27 -5.34
N ILE A 87 3.15 10.12 -4.69
CA ILE A 87 3.29 10.21 -3.23
C ILE A 87 3.86 11.58 -2.87
N GLY A 88 3.29 12.29 -1.89
CA GLY A 88 3.73 13.62 -1.47
C GLY A 88 2.58 14.57 -1.19
N PHE A 89 2.86 15.88 -1.20
CA PHE A 89 1.86 16.91 -0.86
C PHE A 89 1.00 17.37 -2.05
N GLU A 90 1.61 17.98 -3.06
CA GLU A 90 0.85 18.62 -4.15
C GLU A 90 0.62 17.68 -5.34
N GLY A 91 -0.66 17.47 -5.66
CA GLY A 91 -1.09 16.61 -6.77
C GLY A 91 -0.74 15.14 -6.55
N ALA A 92 -0.64 14.70 -5.28
CA ALA A 92 -0.35 13.34 -4.89
C ALA A 92 -1.60 12.65 -4.30
N ASP A 93 -1.66 11.34 -4.39
CA ASP A 93 -2.77 10.53 -3.88
C ASP A 93 -2.72 10.43 -2.35
N PHE A 94 -1.52 10.44 -1.77
CA PHE A 94 -1.29 10.42 -0.33
C PHE A 94 0.13 10.93 0.01
N PHE A 95 0.33 11.31 1.27
CA PHE A 95 1.63 11.63 1.85
C PHE A 95 1.93 10.73 3.05
N THR A 96 3.21 10.57 3.37
CA THR A 96 3.74 9.74 4.44
C THR A 96 4.37 10.59 5.55
N SER A 97 4.73 9.99 6.69
CA SER A 97 5.39 10.71 7.79
C SER A 97 6.72 11.36 7.38
N THR A 98 7.45 10.75 6.43
CA THR A 98 8.66 11.34 5.84
C THR A 98 8.38 12.53 4.94
N ASP A 99 7.17 12.64 4.38
CA ASP A 99 6.77 13.82 3.62
C ASP A 99 6.40 14.95 4.60
N VAL A 100 5.65 14.67 5.67
CA VAL A 100 5.21 15.68 6.66
C VAL A 100 6.37 16.44 7.31
N SER A 101 7.40 15.70 7.71
CA SER A 101 8.61 16.29 8.26
C SER A 101 9.81 15.57 7.68
N ALA A 102 10.63 16.34 6.97
CA ALA A 102 11.84 15.83 6.33
C ALA A 102 12.83 15.20 7.34
N THR A 103 12.79 15.60 8.61
CA THR A 103 13.80 15.20 9.62
C THR A 103 13.22 14.60 10.89
N LEU A 104 12.05 15.05 11.38
CA LEU A 104 11.58 14.68 12.71
C LEU A 104 11.37 13.17 12.85
N PHE A 105 10.70 12.55 11.88
CA PHE A 105 10.41 11.12 11.92
C PHE A 105 11.69 10.28 11.84
N ALA A 106 12.62 10.66 10.96
CA ALA A 106 13.92 10.01 10.83
C ALA A 106 14.76 10.15 12.10
N ASN A 107 14.76 11.32 12.75
CA ASN A 107 15.49 11.55 13.99
C ASN A 107 14.93 10.71 15.16
N CYS A 108 13.61 10.63 15.26
CA CYS A 108 12.96 9.78 16.27
C CYS A 108 13.33 8.31 16.09
N LEU A 109 13.29 7.82 14.85
CA LEU A 109 13.62 6.43 14.56
C LEU A 109 15.12 6.16 14.72
N GLY A 110 15.99 7.07 14.24
CA GLY A 110 17.43 7.01 14.42
C GLY A 110 17.82 6.88 15.89
N ARG A 111 17.21 7.70 16.77
CA ARG A 111 17.39 7.59 18.22
C ARG A 111 17.00 6.23 18.77
N GLN A 112 15.89 5.66 18.30
CA GLN A 112 15.45 4.35 18.74
C GLN A 112 16.39 3.22 18.26
N LEU A 113 16.88 3.32 17.02
CA LEU A 113 17.84 2.38 16.43
C LEU A 113 19.18 2.41 17.17
N HIS A 114 19.68 3.61 17.51
CA HIS A 114 20.89 3.77 18.32
C HIS A 114 20.75 3.07 19.67
N GLN A 115 19.65 3.31 20.40
CA GLN A 115 19.39 2.64 21.67
C GLN A 115 19.33 1.12 21.56
N TRP A 116 18.80 0.58 20.45
CA TRP A 116 18.80 -0.86 20.22
C TRP A 116 20.20 -1.39 19.93
N TRP A 117 21.00 -0.67 19.15
CA TRP A 117 22.39 -1.02 18.91
C TRP A 117 23.21 -1.09 20.20
N GLU A 118 23.05 -0.12 21.10
CA GLU A 118 23.68 -0.14 22.44
C GLU A 118 23.25 -1.38 23.25
N LYS A 119 21.94 -1.64 23.30
CA LYS A 119 21.38 -2.79 24.02
C LYS A 119 21.82 -4.14 23.43
N LEU A 120 22.14 -4.18 22.14
CA LEU A 120 22.65 -5.36 21.46
C LEU A 120 24.17 -5.53 21.61
N GLY A 121 24.83 -4.62 22.33
CA GLY A 121 26.25 -4.68 22.63
C GLY A 121 27.12 -4.15 21.49
N TYR A 122 26.69 -3.08 20.82
CA TYR A 122 27.50 -2.35 19.84
C TYR A 122 28.00 -3.22 18.66
N ARG A 123 27.18 -4.18 18.22
CA ARG A 123 27.56 -5.13 17.16
C ARG A 123 27.74 -4.44 15.81
N THR A 124 28.72 -4.91 15.05
CA THR A 124 28.99 -4.48 13.68
C THR A 124 29.02 -5.70 12.74
N PRO A 125 28.26 -5.71 11.64
CA PRO A 125 27.32 -4.66 11.22
C PRO A 125 26.02 -4.67 12.03
N PHE A 126 25.38 -3.51 12.12
CA PHE A 126 24.01 -3.32 12.60
C PHE A 126 23.10 -3.10 11.40
N VAL A 127 22.43 -4.16 10.96
CA VAL A 127 21.69 -4.18 9.69
C VAL A 127 20.23 -3.80 9.92
N ILE A 128 19.74 -2.84 9.12
CA ILE A 128 18.32 -2.45 9.06
C ILE A 128 17.78 -2.74 7.66
N LEU A 129 16.68 -3.50 7.59
CA LEU A 129 15.95 -3.80 6.37
C LEU A 129 14.66 -2.98 6.37
N GLU A 130 14.51 -2.09 5.40
CA GLU A 130 13.28 -1.32 5.18
C GLU A 130 12.54 -1.89 3.98
N GLN A 131 11.36 -2.45 4.26
CA GLN A 131 10.42 -2.94 3.26
C GLN A 131 9.49 -1.79 2.88
N GLY A 132 9.27 -1.55 1.60
CA GLY A 132 8.43 -0.43 1.17
C GLY A 132 9.16 0.91 1.28
N ALA A 133 10.47 0.94 1.01
CA ALA A 133 11.32 2.12 1.24
C ALA A 133 10.94 3.30 0.33
N GLY A 134 10.25 3.04 -0.78
CA GLY A 134 9.78 4.06 -1.70
C GLY A 134 10.93 4.90 -2.23
N ARG A 135 11.01 6.17 -1.80
CA ARG A 135 12.09 7.09 -2.22
C ARG A 135 13.38 6.97 -1.40
N GLY A 136 13.43 6.12 -0.36
CA GLY A 136 14.59 5.99 0.52
C GLY A 136 14.84 7.20 1.43
N ASN A 137 13.87 8.11 1.54
CA ASN A 137 13.98 9.32 2.35
C ASN A 137 14.23 9.02 3.84
N LEU A 138 13.59 7.98 4.36
CA LEU A 138 13.76 7.56 5.76
C LEU A 138 15.20 7.09 6.02
N ALA A 139 15.70 6.18 5.20
CA ALA A 139 17.06 5.67 5.28
C ALA A 139 18.11 6.80 5.22
N ARG A 140 17.94 7.75 4.29
CA ARG A 140 18.82 8.92 4.18
C ARG A 140 18.78 9.75 5.46
N GLY A 141 17.59 10.09 5.96
CA GLY A 141 17.43 10.88 7.18
C GLY A 141 18.04 10.19 8.41
N ILE A 142 17.93 8.87 8.53
CA ILE A 142 18.52 8.10 9.62
C ILE A 142 20.05 8.09 9.52
N GLN A 143 20.61 7.93 8.32
CA GLN A 143 22.06 8.00 8.10
C GLN A 143 22.63 9.39 8.43
N GLU A 144 21.94 10.45 8.00
CA GLU A 144 22.30 11.84 8.33
C GLU A 144 22.25 12.09 9.84
N TRP A 145 21.18 11.62 10.51
CA TRP A 145 21.07 11.70 11.96
C TRP A 145 22.20 10.93 12.65
N ALA A 146 22.49 9.70 12.23
CA ALA A 146 23.53 8.85 12.81
C ALA A 146 24.91 9.53 12.72
N ALA A 147 25.25 10.11 11.57
CA ALA A 147 26.50 10.84 11.36
C ALA A 147 26.69 12.03 12.31
N GLN A 148 25.60 12.67 12.74
CA GLN A 148 25.63 13.80 13.67
C GLN A 148 25.70 13.38 15.14
N GLN A 149 25.22 12.19 15.48
CA GLN A 149 25.13 11.76 16.88
C GLN A 149 26.30 10.89 17.33
N ASP A 150 26.68 9.89 16.53
CA ASP A 150 27.65 8.86 16.92
C ASP A 150 28.28 8.22 15.69
N THR A 151 29.56 8.50 15.45
CA THR A 151 30.31 7.98 14.30
C THR A 151 30.52 6.47 14.37
N GLY A 152 30.54 5.88 15.57
CA GLY A 152 30.60 4.43 15.76
C GLY A 152 29.30 3.76 15.32
N PHE A 153 28.16 4.34 15.71
CA PHE A 153 26.86 3.89 15.25
C PHE A 153 26.70 4.05 13.73
N GLN A 154 27.09 5.20 13.20
CA GLN A 154 27.03 5.47 11.75
C GLN A 154 27.86 4.46 10.96
N ALA A 155 29.08 4.15 11.41
CA ALA A 155 29.93 3.16 10.75
C ALA A 155 29.37 1.73 10.84
N ALA A 156 28.66 1.40 11.93
CA ALA A 156 28.02 0.11 12.09
C ALA A 156 26.71 -0.03 11.31
N LEU A 157 26.01 1.09 11.04
CA LEU A 157 24.66 1.10 10.47
C LEU A 157 24.67 0.75 8.98
N VAL A 158 24.16 -0.44 8.67
CA VAL A 158 24.04 -0.96 7.32
C VAL A 158 22.57 -1.00 6.93
N TYR A 159 22.15 -0.06 6.09
CA TYR A 159 20.76 0.04 5.64
C TYR A 159 20.54 -0.74 4.33
N ARG A 160 19.43 -1.47 4.24
CA ARG A 160 19.01 -2.26 3.07
C ARG A 160 17.58 -1.88 2.72
N LEU A 161 17.38 -1.44 1.49
CA LEU A 161 16.07 -1.08 0.97
C LEU A 161 15.57 -2.26 0.14
N GLU A 162 14.38 -2.74 0.45
CA GLU A 162 13.70 -3.76 -0.33
C GLU A 162 12.33 -3.21 -0.74
N ASP A 163 12.03 -3.29 -2.02
CA ASP A 163 10.75 -2.93 -2.59
C ASP A 163 10.26 -4.07 -3.49
N ILE A 164 8.93 -4.16 -3.66
CA ILE A 164 8.30 -5.15 -4.53
C ILE A 164 8.35 -4.58 -5.96
N GLY A 165 9.51 -4.66 -6.60
CA GLY A 165 9.76 -4.15 -7.96
C GLY A 165 10.78 -4.97 -8.72
#